data_AF-A0A6P0LW01-F1
#
_entry.id   AF-A0A6P0LW01-F1
#
_cell.length_a   1.000
_cell.length_b   1.000
_cell.length_c   1.000
_cell.angle_alpha   90.00
_cell.angle_beta   90.00
_cell.angle_gamma   90.00
#
_symmetry.space_group_name_H-M   'P 1'
#
loop_
_entity.id
_entity.type
_entity.pdbx_description
1 polymer ?
#
loop_
_entity_poly.entity_id
_entity_poly.type
_entity_poly.pdbx_seq_one_letter_code
_entity_poly.pdbx_strand_id
1 'polypeptide(L)'
;MTNQQSQQQQFIEYIADHIFPISKSSEPQKLCFQLRFSPENWQEENVEIARKIKKELKAFDKKSINGTLAEVLKKLKNQFGEEMAKHGINWEHKRGRPADEGQSPWRIAYGWLWEQKFPYWQMDGLWQTLITKATSPSYWLRFTPDPNYRGMVGPRRKKPVIVVDVPYSMHVELDCDQQHLLLLNRGLDTNYVVCPSQAFAPLNRLKDKKILMPQLGATYYNEKIRFDSTGQEEFLAIVLDDSLDFPWLTPNEDDPFPIWDPERLNQLWTRLGEDNNNWQAFYRSFQVVEASA
;
A
#
# COMPACT_ATOMS: atom_id res chain seq x y z
N MET A 1 0.15 11.43 -24.54
CA MET A 1 -0.35 11.40 -23.15
C MET A 1 0.73 10.73 -22.33
N THR A 2 1.23 11.38 -21.28
CA THR A 2 2.28 10.81 -20.43
C THR A 2 1.70 9.68 -19.57
N ASN A 3 2.53 8.71 -19.17
CA ASN A 3 2.12 7.56 -18.33
C ASN A 3 1.37 8.01 -17.05
N GLN A 4 1.76 9.16 -16.49
CA GLN A 4 1.15 9.75 -15.30
C GLN A 4 -0.29 10.23 -15.51
N GLN A 5 -0.60 10.86 -16.66
CA GLN A 5 -1.98 11.29 -16.97
C GLN A 5 -2.94 10.09 -17.10
N SER A 6 -2.44 8.98 -17.65
CA SER A 6 -3.21 7.74 -17.75
C SER A 6 -3.55 7.17 -16.37
N GLN A 7 -2.60 7.19 -15.42
CA GLN A 7 -2.83 6.65 -14.07
C GLN A 7 -3.77 7.53 -13.24
N GLN A 8 -3.67 8.86 -13.38
CA GLN A 8 -4.59 9.80 -12.70
C GLN A 8 -6.05 9.58 -13.14
N GLN A 9 -6.28 9.38 -14.44
CA GLN A 9 -7.60 9.09 -14.97
C GLN A 9 -8.13 7.74 -14.47
N GLN A 10 -7.31 6.69 -14.50
CA GLN A 10 -7.67 5.36 -13.97
C GLN A 10 -8.01 5.41 -12.48
N PHE A 11 -7.28 6.19 -11.69
CA PHE A 11 -7.59 6.37 -10.27
C PHE A 11 -8.94 7.06 -10.05
N ILE A 12 -9.23 8.12 -10.80
CA ILE A 12 -10.52 8.81 -10.71
C ILE A 12 -11.67 7.87 -11.12
N GLU A 13 -11.49 7.06 -12.15
CA GLU A 13 -12.47 6.04 -12.53
C GLU A 13 -12.66 4.98 -11.45
N TYR A 14 -11.56 4.47 -10.87
CA TYR A 14 -11.58 3.54 -9.75
C TYR A 14 -12.40 4.09 -8.57
N ILE A 15 -12.12 5.33 -8.12
CA ILE A 15 -12.86 5.93 -7.01
C ILE A 15 -14.34 6.16 -7.40
N ALA A 16 -14.60 6.61 -8.62
CA ALA A 16 -15.96 6.83 -9.11
C ALA A 16 -16.80 5.54 -9.07
N ASP A 17 -16.23 4.41 -9.48
CA ASP A 17 -16.93 3.13 -9.48
C ASP A 17 -17.22 2.60 -8.06
N HIS A 18 -16.41 2.99 -7.06
CA HIS A 18 -16.64 2.64 -5.65
C HIS A 18 -17.74 3.49 -4.99
N ILE A 19 -17.86 4.78 -5.34
CA ILE A 19 -18.82 5.69 -4.70
C ILE A 19 -20.15 5.83 -5.47
N PHE A 20 -20.17 5.46 -6.76
CA PHE A 20 -21.35 5.47 -7.61
C PHE A 20 -21.63 4.06 -8.14
N PRO A 21 -22.44 3.24 -7.42
CA PRO A 21 -22.88 1.95 -7.94
C PRO A 21 -23.66 2.15 -9.24
N ILE A 22 -23.69 1.12 -10.10
CA ILE A 22 -24.29 1.11 -11.43
C ILE A 22 -25.79 1.48 -11.33
N SER A 23 -26.10 2.76 -11.43
CA SER A 23 -27.42 3.35 -11.37
C SER A 23 -27.45 4.57 -12.27
N LYS A 24 -28.44 4.66 -13.16
CA LYS A 24 -28.61 5.82 -14.06
C LYS A 24 -28.88 7.12 -13.30
N SER A 25 -29.34 7.07 -12.05
CA SER A 25 -29.67 8.27 -11.27
C SER A 25 -28.46 9.02 -10.72
N SER A 26 -27.27 8.40 -10.69
CA SER A 26 -26.03 9.02 -10.19
C SER A 26 -25.14 9.59 -11.28
N GLU A 27 -25.52 9.51 -12.56
CA GLU A 27 -24.68 9.91 -13.70
C GLU A 27 -24.20 11.37 -13.63
N PRO A 28 -25.04 12.38 -13.29
CA PRO A 28 -24.57 13.75 -13.09
C PRO A 28 -23.57 13.89 -11.93
N GLN A 29 -23.73 13.09 -10.87
CA GLN A 29 -22.83 13.10 -9.71
C GLN A 29 -21.49 12.44 -10.05
N LYS A 30 -21.51 11.33 -10.79
CA LYS A 30 -20.32 10.64 -11.30
C LYS A 30 -19.50 11.57 -12.19
N LEU A 31 -20.14 12.22 -13.15
CA LEU A 31 -19.45 13.17 -14.04
C LEU A 31 -18.96 14.41 -13.27
N CYS A 32 -19.74 14.91 -12.31
CA CYS A 32 -19.31 16.00 -11.44
C CYS A 32 -18.05 15.62 -10.66
N PHE A 33 -17.99 14.41 -10.09
CA PHE A 33 -16.80 13.91 -9.40
C PHE A 33 -15.61 13.81 -10.35
N GLN A 34 -15.75 13.13 -11.48
CA GLN A 34 -14.67 12.92 -12.45
C GLN A 34 -14.08 14.24 -12.96
N LEU A 35 -14.92 15.24 -13.22
CA LEU A 35 -14.47 16.55 -13.65
C LEU A 35 -13.88 17.37 -12.50
N ARG A 36 -14.57 17.47 -11.35
CA ARG A 36 -14.17 18.35 -10.24
C ARG A 36 -12.92 17.88 -9.52
N PHE A 37 -12.72 16.58 -9.43
CA PHE A 37 -11.58 15.98 -8.74
C PHE A 37 -10.43 15.59 -9.68
N SER A 38 -10.55 15.88 -10.98
CA SER A 38 -9.43 15.74 -11.91
C SER A 38 -8.36 16.82 -11.68
N PRO A 39 -7.05 16.48 -11.73
CA PRO A 39 -5.97 17.45 -11.60
C PRO A 39 -5.94 18.49 -12.73
N GLU A 40 -6.61 18.24 -13.84
CA GLU A 40 -6.68 19.22 -14.94
C GLU A 40 -7.66 20.36 -14.64
N ASN A 41 -8.61 20.13 -13.72
CA ASN A 41 -9.73 21.06 -13.49
C ASN A 41 -9.80 21.57 -12.03
N TRP A 42 -8.84 21.23 -11.18
CA TRP A 42 -8.93 21.51 -9.73
C TRP A 42 -8.99 23.00 -9.40
N GLN A 43 -8.41 23.86 -10.25
CA GLN A 43 -8.46 25.32 -10.09
C GLN A 43 -9.72 25.95 -10.70
N GLU A 44 -10.52 25.20 -11.46
CA GLU A 44 -11.69 25.76 -12.12
C GLU A 44 -12.79 26.11 -11.12
N GLU A 45 -13.61 27.10 -11.45
CA GLU A 45 -14.79 27.41 -10.65
C GLU A 45 -15.94 26.42 -10.90
N ASN A 46 -16.88 26.33 -9.96
CA ASN A 46 -18.07 25.47 -10.11
C ASN A 46 -18.87 25.79 -11.39
N VAL A 47 -18.85 27.05 -11.85
CA VAL A 47 -19.55 27.47 -13.08
C VAL A 47 -18.96 26.81 -14.32
N GLU A 48 -17.63 26.67 -14.39
CA GLU A 48 -16.95 26.03 -15.51
C GLU A 48 -17.17 24.51 -15.50
N ILE A 49 -17.09 23.89 -14.32
CA ILE A 49 -17.43 22.47 -14.17
C ILE A 49 -18.88 22.20 -14.59
N ALA A 50 -19.82 23.03 -14.15
CA ALA A 50 -21.22 22.92 -14.55
C ALA A 50 -21.43 23.09 -16.06
N ARG A 51 -20.61 23.92 -16.73
CA ARG A 51 -20.61 24.07 -18.19
C ARG A 51 -20.11 22.81 -18.88
N LYS A 52 -19.06 22.17 -18.38
CA LYS A 52 -18.54 20.89 -18.90
C LYS A 52 -19.57 19.76 -18.73
N ILE A 53 -20.17 19.63 -17.55
CA ILE A 53 -21.24 18.65 -17.31
C ILE A 53 -22.41 18.87 -18.27
N LYS A 54 -22.90 20.11 -18.44
CA LYS A 54 -24.02 20.40 -19.35
C LYS A 54 -23.71 20.08 -20.82
N LYS A 55 -22.45 20.17 -21.23
CA LYS A 55 -22.02 19.82 -22.59
C LYS A 55 -22.20 18.34 -22.87
N GLU A 56 -21.92 17.48 -21.88
CA GLU A 56 -22.07 16.03 -22.00
C GLU A 56 -23.49 15.56 -21.66
N LEU A 57 -24.06 16.09 -20.57
CA LEU A 57 -25.42 15.82 -20.09
C LEU A 57 -26.30 17.05 -20.35
N LYS A 58 -26.89 17.12 -21.54
CA LYS A 58 -27.70 18.28 -22.00
C LYS A 58 -28.81 18.70 -21.01
N ALA A 59 -29.36 17.76 -20.25
CA ALA A 59 -30.43 17.97 -19.27
C ALA A 59 -29.93 18.57 -17.92
N PHE A 60 -28.63 18.74 -17.72
CA PHE A 60 -28.08 19.25 -16.47
C PHE A 60 -28.36 20.74 -16.27
N ASP A 61 -28.96 21.09 -15.13
CA ASP A 61 -29.12 22.48 -14.69
C ASP A 61 -27.83 22.95 -13.98
N LYS A 62 -27.18 23.98 -14.54
CA LYS A 62 -25.97 24.57 -13.96
C LYS A 62 -26.17 25.08 -12.53
N LYS A 63 -27.39 25.51 -12.16
CA LYS A 63 -27.70 25.97 -10.80
C LYS A 63 -27.62 24.84 -9.76
N SER A 64 -27.73 23.59 -10.20
CA SER A 64 -27.68 22.41 -9.33
C SER A 64 -26.27 21.96 -8.95
N ILE A 65 -25.21 22.62 -9.45
CA ILE A 65 -23.82 22.19 -9.23
C ILE A 65 -23.44 22.06 -7.75
N ASN A 66 -23.84 23.02 -6.92
CA ASN A 66 -23.51 22.98 -5.49
C ASN A 66 -24.21 21.81 -4.78
N GLY A 67 -25.48 21.54 -5.13
CA GLY A 67 -26.21 20.37 -4.60
C GLY A 67 -25.63 19.05 -5.09
N THR A 68 -25.24 19.00 -6.37
CA THR A 68 -24.57 17.84 -6.95
C THR A 68 -23.25 17.55 -6.25
N LEU A 69 -22.42 18.58 -6.03
CA LEU A 69 -21.15 18.45 -5.33
C LEU A 69 -21.33 18.04 -3.85
N ALA A 70 -22.36 18.53 -3.17
CA ALA A 70 -22.68 18.10 -1.81
C ALA A 70 -23.01 16.60 -1.73
N GLU A 71 -23.77 16.07 -2.70
CA GLU A 71 -24.07 14.63 -2.78
C GLU A 71 -22.82 13.80 -3.12
N VAL A 72 -21.92 14.31 -3.98
CA VAL A 72 -20.61 13.67 -4.23
C VAL A 72 -19.80 13.55 -2.94
N LEU A 73 -19.68 14.65 -2.18
CA LEU A 73 -18.94 14.67 -0.92
C LEU A 73 -19.56 13.74 0.14
N LYS A 74 -20.88 13.67 0.19
CA LYS A 74 -21.59 12.74 1.07
C LYS A 74 -21.26 11.28 0.73
N LYS A 75 -21.24 10.93 -0.56
CA LYS A 75 -20.87 9.59 -1.01
C LYS A 75 -19.41 9.25 -0.73
N LEU A 76 -18.49 10.18 -0.97
CA LEU A 76 -17.08 10.04 -0.59
C LEU A 76 -16.94 9.78 0.92
N LYS A 77 -17.61 10.57 1.76
CA LYS A 77 -17.60 10.39 3.21
C LYS A 77 -18.18 9.03 3.62
N ASN A 78 -19.28 8.61 3.01
CA ASN A 78 -19.91 7.33 3.35
C ASN A 78 -19.00 6.15 3.01
N GLN A 79 -18.22 6.22 1.93
CA GLN A 79 -17.36 5.13 1.49
C GLN A 79 -15.99 5.14 2.18
N PHE A 80 -15.39 6.32 2.40
CA PHE A 80 -14.01 6.48 2.83
C PHE A 80 -13.86 7.27 4.14
N GLY A 81 -14.96 7.59 4.82
CA GLY A 81 -14.94 8.48 5.99
C GLY A 81 -14.12 7.96 7.16
N GLU A 82 -14.11 6.65 7.40
CA GLU A 82 -13.26 6.04 8.44
C GLU A 82 -11.77 6.16 8.08
N GLU A 83 -11.42 5.90 6.82
CA GLU A 83 -10.04 6.03 6.32
C GLU A 83 -9.56 7.48 6.38
N MET A 84 -10.40 8.43 5.98
CA MET A 84 -10.12 9.87 6.10
C MET A 84 -9.94 10.29 7.56
N ALA A 85 -10.76 9.77 8.48
CA ALA A 85 -10.66 10.08 9.90
C ALA A 85 -9.34 9.59 10.51
N LYS A 86 -8.83 8.41 10.09
CA LYS A 86 -7.51 7.92 10.48
C LYS A 86 -6.38 8.87 10.06
N HIS A 87 -6.52 9.55 8.91
CA HIS A 87 -5.58 10.57 8.44
C HIS A 87 -5.82 11.95 9.07
N GLY A 88 -6.65 12.05 10.12
CA GLY A 88 -6.95 13.31 10.80
C GLY A 88 -7.84 14.27 10.00
N ILE A 89 -8.45 13.79 8.91
CA ILE A 89 -9.29 14.64 8.06
C ILE A 89 -10.71 14.68 8.61
N ASN A 90 -11.11 15.88 9.03
CA ASN A 90 -12.47 16.17 9.45
C ASN A 90 -12.97 17.43 8.72
N TRP A 91 -13.96 17.26 7.84
CA TRP A 91 -14.65 18.38 7.18
C TRP A 91 -16.07 18.60 7.70
N GLU A 92 -16.42 18.04 8.87
CA GLU A 92 -17.66 18.42 9.55
C GLU A 92 -17.63 19.91 9.88
N HIS A 93 -18.65 20.62 9.41
CA HIS A 93 -18.68 22.06 9.55
C HIS A 93 -18.89 22.43 11.02
N LYS A 94 -17.98 23.25 11.58
CA LYS A 94 -18.43 24.31 12.49
C LYS A 94 -19.38 25.18 11.67
N ARG A 95 -20.63 25.33 12.11
CA ARG A 95 -21.68 26.13 11.41
C ARG A 95 -21.11 27.46 10.91
N GLY A 96 -21.14 27.70 9.60
CA GLY A 96 -20.65 28.93 8.95
C GLY A 96 -20.15 28.71 7.52
N ARG A 97 -20.03 29.80 6.75
CA ARG A 97 -19.30 29.79 5.46
C ARG A 97 -17.81 29.62 5.79
N PRO A 98 -17.04 28.76 5.10
CA PRO A 98 -15.61 28.65 5.31
C PRO A 98 -14.96 30.04 5.24
N ALA A 99 -14.12 30.37 6.22
CA ALA A 99 -13.45 31.67 6.28
C ALA A 99 -12.43 31.86 5.15
N ASP A 100 -11.99 30.76 4.54
CA ASP A 100 -11.01 30.68 3.46
C ASP A 100 -11.50 29.68 2.39
N GLU A 101 -11.30 29.99 1.11
CA GLU A 101 -11.57 29.07 -0.01
C GLU A 101 -10.79 27.76 0.10
N GLY A 102 -9.59 27.82 0.70
CA GLY A 102 -8.76 26.65 1.01
C GLY A 102 -9.40 25.66 1.98
N GLN A 103 -10.39 26.09 2.75
CA GLN A 103 -11.11 25.26 3.74
C GLN A 103 -12.44 24.71 3.19
N SER A 104 -12.71 24.86 1.90
CA SER A 104 -13.91 24.27 1.32
C SER A 104 -13.86 22.72 1.38
N PRO A 105 -14.95 22.05 1.78
CA PRO A 105 -14.96 20.59 1.98
C PRO A 105 -14.47 19.78 0.78
N TRP A 106 -14.75 20.25 -0.43
CA TRP A 106 -14.28 19.59 -1.64
C TRP A 106 -12.79 19.73 -1.88
N ARG A 107 -12.15 20.86 -1.48
CA ARG A 107 -10.69 21.01 -1.55
C ARG A 107 -9.99 20.13 -0.51
N ILE A 108 -10.57 19.99 0.68
CA ILE A 108 -10.06 19.05 1.70
C ILE A 108 -10.14 17.61 1.18
N ALA A 109 -11.29 17.20 0.62
CA ALA A 109 -11.46 15.88 0.02
C ALA A 109 -10.52 15.67 -1.19
N TYR A 110 -10.30 16.71 -1.99
CA TYR A 110 -9.35 16.69 -3.11
C TYR A 110 -7.91 16.47 -2.62
N GLY A 111 -7.47 17.23 -1.61
CA GLY A 111 -6.14 17.09 -1.00
C GLY A 111 -5.93 15.66 -0.50
N TRP A 112 -6.88 15.10 0.24
CA TRP A 112 -6.81 13.70 0.67
C TRP A 112 -6.70 12.71 -0.49
N LEU A 113 -7.53 12.88 -1.53
CA LEU A 113 -7.53 11.96 -2.67
C LEU A 113 -6.17 11.92 -3.36
N TRP A 114 -5.51 13.06 -3.53
CA TRP A 114 -4.29 13.15 -4.32
C TRP A 114 -3.00 13.06 -3.49
N GLU A 115 -3.00 13.54 -2.26
CA GLU A 115 -1.82 13.53 -1.39
C GLU A 115 -1.73 12.26 -0.55
N GLN A 116 -2.84 11.57 -0.32
CA GLN A 116 -2.89 10.33 0.49
C GLN A 116 -3.36 9.15 -0.36
N LYS A 117 -4.62 9.18 -0.83
CA LYS A 117 -5.25 7.98 -1.42
C LYS A 117 -4.61 7.55 -2.73
N PHE A 118 -4.26 8.48 -3.61
CA PHE A 118 -3.67 8.19 -4.92
C PHE A 118 -2.28 7.52 -4.81
N PRO A 119 -1.33 8.04 -4.00
CA PRO A 119 -0.07 7.35 -3.75
C PRO A 119 -0.25 5.92 -3.22
N TYR A 120 -1.15 5.71 -2.27
CA TYR A 120 -1.47 4.36 -1.76
C TYR A 120 -2.07 3.46 -2.85
N TRP A 121 -2.96 3.98 -3.69
CA TRP A 121 -3.54 3.20 -4.79
C TRP A 121 -2.49 2.82 -5.85
N GLN A 122 -1.57 3.73 -6.19
CA GLN A 122 -0.45 3.43 -7.08
C GLN A 122 0.45 2.35 -6.49
N MET A 123 0.74 2.45 -5.20
CA MET A 123 1.53 1.47 -4.45
C MET A 123 0.87 0.09 -4.47
N ASP A 124 -0.43 0.00 -4.23
CA ASP A 124 -1.20 -1.25 -4.33
C ASP A 124 -1.12 -1.85 -5.73
N GLY A 125 -1.27 -1.04 -6.78
CA GLY A 125 -1.14 -1.52 -8.16
C GLY A 125 0.24 -2.11 -8.48
N LEU A 126 1.31 -1.44 -8.05
CA LEU A 126 2.69 -1.93 -8.20
C LEU A 126 2.91 -3.22 -7.41
N TRP A 127 2.46 -3.27 -6.16
CA TRP A 127 2.55 -4.45 -5.31
C TRP A 127 1.82 -5.65 -5.92
N GLN A 128 0.58 -5.47 -6.40
CA GLN A 128 -0.16 -6.54 -7.08
C GLN A 128 0.52 -7.01 -8.36
N THR A 129 1.15 -6.10 -9.11
CA THR A 129 1.91 -6.46 -10.30
C THR A 129 3.09 -7.36 -9.95
N LEU A 130 3.80 -7.05 -8.87
CA LEU A 130 4.90 -7.87 -8.36
C LEU A 130 4.42 -9.24 -7.87
N ILE A 131 3.34 -9.29 -7.09
CA ILE A 131 2.73 -10.55 -6.63
C ILE A 131 2.33 -11.43 -7.82
N THR A 132 1.73 -10.85 -8.86
CA THR A 132 1.27 -11.61 -10.03
C THR A 132 2.43 -12.27 -10.79
N LYS A 133 3.63 -11.68 -10.72
CA LYS A 133 4.86 -12.25 -11.29
C LYS A 133 5.58 -13.22 -10.34
N ALA A 134 5.16 -13.31 -9.08
CA ALA A 134 5.87 -14.06 -8.06
C ALA A 134 5.52 -15.55 -8.04
N THR A 135 6.50 -16.39 -7.70
CA THR A 135 6.29 -17.81 -7.40
C THR A 135 5.94 -17.98 -5.92
N SER A 136 5.01 -18.87 -5.58
CA SER A 136 4.50 -18.99 -4.20
C SER A 136 4.65 -20.39 -3.59
N PRO A 137 5.85 -21.01 -3.58
CA PRO A 137 6.03 -22.33 -2.96
C PRO A 137 5.84 -22.24 -1.45
N SER A 138 5.05 -23.13 -0.85
CA SER A 138 4.65 -23.03 0.55
C SER A 138 5.76 -23.26 1.59
N TYR A 139 7.01 -23.43 1.19
CA TYR A 139 8.15 -23.68 2.08
C TYR A 139 9.17 -22.54 2.10
N TRP A 140 9.11 -21.58 1.16
CA TRP A 140 10.22 -20.64 0.99
C TRP A 140 10.40 -19.66 2.14
N LEU A 141 9.32 -19.33 2.85
CA LEU A 141 9.34 -18.44 4.01
C LEU A 141 8.64 -19.10 5.18
N ARG A 142 9.30 -19.23 6.33
CA ARG A 142 8.67 -19.82 7.52
C ARG A 142 9.08 -19.08 8.79
N PHE A 143 8.15 -19.02 9.73
CA PHE A 143 8.40 -18.51 11.08
C PHE A 143 8.45 -19.68 12.05
N THR A 144 9.53 -19.79 12.81
CA THR A 144 9.66 -20.77 13.89
C THR A 144 9.73 -20.03 15.21
N PRO A 145 8.85 -20.32 16.19
CA PRO A 145 8.95 -19.67 17.49
C PRO A 145 10.28 -20.02 18.15
N ASP A 146 10.72 -19.18 19.08
CA ASP A 146 11.94 -19.41 19.86
C ASP A 146 11.97 -20.84 20.45
N PRO A 147 13.12 -21.55 20.39
CA PRO A 147 13.26 -22.91 20.92
C PRO A 147 12.95 -23.08 22.42
N ASN A 148 12.77 -21.99 23.18
CA ASN A 148 12.23 -22.02 24.53
C ASN A 148 10.76 -22.51 24.60
N TYR A 149 10.02 -22.47 23.47
CA TYR A 149 8.70 -23.11 23.33
C TYR A 149 8.87 -24.62 23.05
N ARG A 150 9.19 -25.41 24.10
CA ARG A 150 9.38 -26.86 24.00
C ARG A 150 8.05 -27.61 24.14
N GLY A 151 7.84 -28.62 23.30
CA GLY A 151 6.73 -29.57 23.42
C GLY A 151 6.46 -30.33 22.12
N MET A 152 6.11 -31.62 22.21
CA MET A 152 5.69 -32.41 21.06
C MET A 152 4.18 -32.16 20.82
N VAL A 153 3.83 -31.60 19.67
CA VAL A 153 2.44 -31.40 19.27
C VAL A 153 2.17 -32.27 18.05
N GLY A 154 1.07 -33.04 18.08
CA GLY A 154 0.67 -33.87 16.95
C GLY A 154 0.38 -33.03 15.69
N PRO A 155 0.49 -33.62 14.48
CA PRO A 155 0.32 -32.90 13.23
C PRO A 155 -1.09 -32.30 13.14
N ARG A 156 -1.20 -30.98 13.28
CA ARG A 156 -2.43 -30.24 12.99
C ARG A 156 -2.31 -29.71 11.56
N ARG A 157 -3.25 -30.09 10.69
CA ARG A 157 -3.40 -29.55 9.32
C ARG A 157 -3.89 -28.09 9.31
N LYS A 158 -3.39 -27.24 10.21
CA LYS A 158 -3.74 -25.82 10.21
C LYS A 158 -2.76 -25.08 9.32
N LYS A 159 -3.26 -24.09 8.58
CA LYS A 159 -2.40 -23.13 7.88
C LYS A 159 -1.45 -22.51 8.91
N PRO A 160 -0.17 -22.29 8.58
CA PRO A 160 0.75 -21.63 9.49
C PRO A 160 0.20 -20.23 9.80
N VAL A 161 -0.06 -19.99 11.08
CA VAL A 161 -0.45 -18.68 11.63
C VAL A 161 0.70 -18.17 12.47
N ILE A 162 0.82 -16.85 12.53
CA ILE A 162 1.74 -16.14 13.40
C ILE A 162 0.93 -15.70 14.63
N VAL A 163 1.51 -15.79 15.82
CA VAL A 163 0.85 -15.38 17.05
C VAL A 163 1.44 -14.05 17.51
N VAL A 164 0.58 -13.12 17.90
CA VAL A 164 0.98 -11.82 18.47
C VAL A 164 1.92 -12.02 19.66
N ASP A 165 2.92 -11.15 19.79
CA ASP A 165 3.92 -11.10 20.86
C ASP A 165 4.82 -12.35 21.04
N VAL A 166 4.71 -13.34 20.15
CA VAL A 166 5.61 -14.49 20.17
C VAL A 166 6.90 -14.14 19.43
N PRO A 167 8.10 -14.39 20.02
CA PRO A 167 9.36 -14.20 19.34
C PRO A 167 9.59 -15.30 18.30
N TYR A 168 9.83 -14.90 17.04
CA TYR A 168 10.07 -15.79 15.93
C TYR A 168 11.46 -15.61 15.31
N SER A 169 12.03 -16.72 14.87
CA SER A 169 13.06 -16.71 13.83
C SER A 169 12.38 -16.90 12.47
N MET A 170 12.75 -16.07 11.49
CA MET A 170 12.29 -16.18 10.12
C MET A 170 13.33 -16.93 9.30
N HIS A 171 12.90 -17.95 8.56
CA HIS A 171 13.76 -18.68 7.64
C HIS A 171 13.29 -18.42 6.23
N VAL A 172 14.22 -17.99 5.39
CA VAL A 172 14.06 -17.81 3.95
C VAL A 172 14.87 -18.90 3.26
N GLU A 173 14.22 -19.69 2.42
CA GLU A 173 14.82 -20.77 1.64
C GLU A 173 14.32 -20.66 0.20
N LEU A 174 15.14 -20.12 -0.69
CA LEU A 174 14.75 -19.76 -2.06
C LEU A 174 15.51 -20.61 -3.05
N ASP A 175 14.80 -21.46 -3.80
CA ASP A 175 15.44 -22.28 -4.83
C ASP A 175 15.65 -21.45 -6.11
N CYS A 176 16.70 -20.62 -6.08
CA CYS A 176 17.07 -19.71 -7.16
C CYS A 176 18.59 -19.67 -7.32
N ASP A 177 19.05 -19.20 -8.50
CA ASP A 177 20.48 -19.07 -8.80
C ASP A 177 21.01 -17.68 -8.45
N GLN A 178 20.10 -16.71 -8.31
CA GLN A 178 20.36 -15.35 -7.85
C GLN A 178 20.94 -15.33 -6.43
N GLN A 179 21.81 -14.35 -6.17
CA GLN A 179 22.58 -14.31 -4.92
C GLN A 179 22.10 -13.25 -3.93
N HIS A 180 21.38 -12.22 -4.35
CA HIS A 180 21.00 -11.10 -3.51
C HIS A 180 19.48 -11.10 -3.26
N LEU A 181 19.08 -10.97 -2.00
CA LEU A 181 17.70 -10.93 -1.55
C LEU A 181 17.28 -9.51 -1.16
N LEU A 182 16.25 -9.00 -1.83
CA LEU A 182 15.41 -7.93 -1.30
C LEU A 182 14.15 -8.57 -0.70
N LEU A 183 13.89 -8.38 0.59
CA LEU A 183 12.68 -8.83 1.26
C LEU A 183 11.88 -7.64 1.76
N LEU A 184 10.68 -7.47 1.23
CA LEU A 184 9.72 -6.45 1.62
C LEU A 184 8.58 -7.09 2.42
N ASN A 185 8.12 -6.36 3.44
CA ASN A 185 6.95 -6.69 4.23
C ASN A 185 5.89 -5.60 4.09
N ARG A 186 4.62 -6.02 4.01
CA ARG A 186 3.43 -5.18 4.06
C ARG A 186 2.46 -5.72 5.10
N GLY A 187 2.27 -4.97 6.18
CA GLY A 187 1.23 -5.18 7.17
C GLY A 187 -0.01 -4.32 6.89
N LEU A 188 -0.86 -4.16 7.90
CA LEU A 188 -2.09 -3.36 7.79
C LEU A 188 -1.78 -1.86 7.59
N ASP A 189 -0.85 -1.33 8.39
CA ASP A 189 -0.47 0.09 8.42
C ASP A 189 1.06 0.27 8.33
N THR A 190 1.80 -0.79 7.96
CA THR A 190 3.26 -0.84 7.99
C THR A 190 3.84 -1.41 6.69
N ASN A 191 4.96 -0.83 6.25
CA ASN A 191 5.64 -1.17 5.00
C ASN A 191 7.15 -1.19 5.22
N TYR A 192 7.73 -2.33 5.56
CA TYR A 192 9.15 -2.41 5.93
C TYR A 192 10.01 -3.12 4.89
N VAL A 193 11.24 -2.66 4.77
CA VAL A 193 12.34 -3.43 4.19
C VAL A 193 12.88 -4.34 5.28
N VAL A 194 12.72 -5.65 5.10
CA VAL A 194 13.19 -6.67 6.06
C VAL A 194 14.62 -7.09 5.74
N CYS A 195 14.99 -7.13 4.46
CA CYS A 195 16.35 -7.45 4.02
C CYS A 195 16.66 -6.72 2.71
N PRO A 196 17.81 -6.05 2.56
CA PRO A 196 18.76 -5.70 3.63
C PRO A 196 18.14 -4.74 4.66
N SER A 197 18.33 -5.00 5.96
CA SER A 197 17.96 -4.09 7.05
C SER A 197 18.88 -4.27 8.25
N GLN A 198 19.23 -3.19 8.94
CA GLN A 198 20.03 -3.31 10.17
C GLN A 198 19.24 -3.96 11.32
N ALA A 199 17.89 -3.87 11.29
CA ALA A 199 17.03 -4.50 12.28
C ALA A 199 17.18 -6.03 12.34
N PHE A 200 17.11 -6.70 11.19
CA PHE A 200 17.03 -8.17 11.15
C PHE A 200 18.02 -8.86 10.21
N ALA A 201 18.44 -8.21 9.12
CA ALA A 201 19.24 -8.88 8.10
C ALA A 201 20.13 -7.89 7.33
N PRO A 202 21.24 -7.42 7.92
CA PRO A 202 22.13 -6.45 7.28
C PRO A 202 22.82 -7.02 6.02
N LEU A 203 22.97 -8.34 5.93
CA LEU A 203 23.55 -9.00 4.76
C LEU A 203 22.43 -9.59 3.90
N ASN A 204 22.31 -9.09 2.67
CA ASN A 204 21.31 -9.56 1.71
C ASN A 204 21.75 -10.76 0.86
N ARG A 205 22.96 -11.28 1.06
CA ARG A 205 23.47 -12.39 0.25
C ARG A 205 22.91 -13.74 0.72
N LEU A 206 22.26 -14.46 -0.17
CA LEU A 206 21.80 -15.84 0.02
C LEU A 206 23.04 -16.76 0.14
N LYS A 207 23.19 -17.42 1.30
CA LYS A 207 24.21 -18.46 1.50
C LYS A 207 23.54 -19.81 1.44
N ASP A 208 24.00 -20.69 0.56
CA ASP A 208 23.39 -22.00 0.31
C ASP A 208 21.88 -21.91 0.06
N LYS A 209 21.45 -20.87 -0.69
CA LYS A 209 20.04 -20.58 -1.00
C LYS A 209 19.16 -20.23 0.22
N LYS A 210 19.77 -19.85 1.35
CA LYS A 210 19.07 -19.62 2.62
C LYS A 210 19.53 -18.35 3.33
N ILE A 211 18.60 -17.75 4.07
CA ILE A 211 18.85 -16.72 5.07
C ILE A 211 18.03 -17.04 6.33
N LEU A 212 18.68 -16.98 7.50
CA LEU A 212 18.04 -17.00 8.81
C LEU A 212 18.03 -15.58 9.38
N MET A 213 16.88 -15.14 9.87
CA MET A 213 16.72 -13.84 10.50
C MET A 213 16.13 -13.99 11.92
N PRO A 214 16.55 -13.16 12.88
CA PRO A 214 17.58 -12.13 12.74
C PRO A 214 19.01 -12.69 12.54
N GLN A 215 19.84 -11.99 11.76
CA GLN A 215 21.25 -12.34 11.51
C GLN A 215 22.15 -11.82 12.64
N LEU A 216 23.31 -12.47 12.82
CA LEU A 216 24.35 -11.95 13.72
C LEU A 216 24.80 -10.55 13.26
N GLY A 217 24.85 -9.60 14.19
CA GLY A 217 25.16 -8.20 13.91
C GLY A 217 23.94 -7.33 13.58
N ALA A 218 22.74 -7.90 13.53
CA ALA A 218 21.50 -7.14 13.46
C ALA A 218 21.12 -6.56 14.84
N THR A 219 20.47 -5.39 14.86
CA THR A 219 20.07 -4.69 16.08
C THR A 219 19.18 -5.55 16.99
N TYR A 220 18.24 -6.29 16.40
CA TYR A 220 17.26 -7.10 17.14
C TYR A 220 17.62 -8.59 17.18
N TYR A 221 18.92 -8.92 17.16
CA TYR A 221 19.38 -10.31 17.12
C TYR A 221 18.85 -11.17 18.28
N ASN A 222 18.78 -10.59 19.47
CA ASN A 222 18.36 -11.27 20.70
C ASN A 222 16.84 -11.20 20.94
N GLU A 223 16.19 -10.14 20.46
CA GLU A 223 14.78 -9.83 20.67
C GLU A 223 13.86 -10.67 19.77
N LYS A 224 14.42 -11.15 18.64
CA LYS A 224 13.71 -11.89 17.59
C LYS A 224 12.63 -11.04 16.91
N ILE A 225 11.98 -11.61 15.89
CA ILE A 225 10.91 -10.92 15.16
C ILE A 225 9.61 -11.11 15.95
N ARG A 226 8.87 -10.03 16.17
CA ARG A 226 7.56 -10.03 16.83
C ARG A 226 6.55 -9.26 16.01
N PHE A 227 5.28 -9.61 16.19
CA PHE A 227 4.14 -8.93 15.59
C PHE A 227 3.25 -8.45 16.74
N ASP A 228 2.85 -7.19 16.71
CA ASP A 228 2.16 -6.50 17.80
C ASP A 228 0.63 -6.41 17.60
N SER A 229 0.15 -6.78 16.42
CA SER A 229 -1.23 -6.59 16.01
C SER A 229 -1.72 -7.78 15.17
N THR A 230 -3.02 -8.02 15.23
CA THR A 230 -3.65 -9.04 14.38
C THR A 230 -3.88 -8.49 12.98
N GLY A 231 -3.84 -9.37 11.98
CA GLY A 231 -4.02 -8.94 10.60
C GLY A 231 -3.37 -9.88 9.60
N GLN A 232 -3.44 -9.50 8.34
CA GLN A 232 -2.72 -10.16 7.28
C GLN A 232 -1.35 -9.50 7.12
N GLU A 233 -0.31 -10.32 7.14
CA GLU A 233 1.08 -9.91 6.90
C GLU A 233 1.56 -10.50 5.59
N GLU A 234 2.00 -9.65 4.68
CA GLU A 234 2.44 -10.03 3.35
C GLU A 234 3.96 -9.85 3.21
N PHE A 235 4.58 -10.78 2.51
CA PHE A 235 6.00 -10.80 2.26
C PHE A 235 6.26 -11.02 0.77
N LEU A 236 7.10 -10.17 0.22
CA LEU A 236 7.58 -10.23 -1.15
C LEU A 236 9.10 -10.28 -1.13
N ALA A 237 9.66 -11.42 -1.51
CA ALA A 237 11.08 -11.56 -1.79
C ALA A 237 11.32 -11.29 -3.29
N ILE A 238 12.36 -10.54 -3.60
CA ILE A 238 12.87 -10.32 -4.95
C ILE A 238 14.34 -10.71 -4.91
N VAL A 239 14.72 -11.69 -5.71
CA VAL A 239 16.10 -12.15 -5.82
C VAL A 239 16.71 -11.65 -7.10
N LEU A 240 17.96 -11.15 -7.02
CA LEU A 240 18.71 -10.57 -8.12
C LEU A 240 20.13 -11.13 -8.17
N ASP A 241 20.73 -11.12 -9.36
CA ASP A 241 22.14 -11.48 -9.52
C ASP A 241 23.05 -10.45 -8.85
N ASP A 242 22.75 -9.17 -9.04
CA ASP A 242 23.49 -8.04 -8.46
C ASP A 242 22.70 -7.35 -7.34
N SER A 243 23.42 -6.79 -6.36
CA SER A 243 22.78 -5.99 -5.31
C SER A 243 22.24 -4.69 -5.89
N LEU A 244 21.09 -4.26 -5.38
CA LEU A 244 20.53 -2.95 -5.68
C LEU A 244 21.30 -1.88 -4.90
N ASP A 245 21.69 -0.81 -5.60
CA ASP A 245 22.45 0.31 -5.04
C ASP A 245 21.53 1.51 -4.75
N PHE A 246 20.54 1.29 -3.88
CA PHE A 246 19.66 2.35 -3.40
C PHE A 246 20.12 2.81 -2.01
N PRO A 247 20.24 4.12 -1.73
CA PRO A 247 20.66 4.60 -0.42
C PRO A 247 19.80 4.10 0.75
N TRP A 248 18.49 3.92 0.51
CA TRP A 248 17.54 3.43 1.51
C TRP A 248 17.58 1.90 1.74
N LEU A 249 18.38 1.16 0.96
CA LEU A 249 18.67 -0.26 1.18
C LEU A 249 19.98 -0.48 1.92
N THR A 250 20.78 0.56 2.15
CA THR A 250 22.02 0.44 2.93
C THR A 250 21.65 0.30 4.41
N PRO A 251 22.03 -0.82 5.09
CA PRO A 251 21.77 -0.97 6.51
C PRO A 251 22.32 0.20 7.32
N ASN A 252 21.48 0.77 8.17
CA ASN A 252 21.81 1.92 9.01
C ASN A 252 21.32 1.68 10.44
N GLU A 253 22.15 1.97 11.44
CA GLU A 253 21.78 1.87 12.86
C GLU A 253 20.78 2.96 13.28
N ASP A 254 20.84 4.14 12.66
CA ASP A 254 19.92 5.26 12.93
C ASP A 254 18.53 5.02 12.30
N ASP A 255 18.45 4.21 11.25
CA ASP A 255 17.21 3.77 10.61
C ASP A 255 17.23 2.25 10.41
N PRO A 256 17.04 1.48 11.50
CA PRO A 256 17.18 0.02 11.44
C PRO A 256 16.04 -0.66 10.69
N PHE A 257 14.89 0.03 10.56
CA PHE A 257 13.68 -0.43 9.87
C PHE A 257 13.31 0.49 8.72
N PRO A 258 14.07 0.48 7.60
CA PRO A 258 13.74 1.33 6.47
C PRO A 258 12.31 1.05 6.00
N ILE A 259 11.51 2.10 5.90
CA ILE A 259 10.15 2.03 5.35
C ILE A 259 10.24 2.16 3.83
N TRP A 260 9.48 1.39 3.08
CA TRP A 260 9.31 1.67 1.65
C TRP A 260 8.00 2.42 1.43
N ASP A 261 8.06 3.41 0.55
CA ASP A 261 6.97 4.31 0.21
C ASP A 261 6.70 4.23 -1.32
N PRO A 262 5.68 4.92 -1.85
CA PRO A 262 5.36 4.86 -3.27
C PRO A 262 6.52 5.30 -4.18
N GLU A 263 7.35 6.25 -3.74
CA GLU A 263 8.50 6.72 -4.52
C GLU A 263 9.58 5.63 -4.60
N ARG A 264 9.97 5.06 -3.45
CA ARG A 264 10.96 3.98 -3.35
C ARG A 264 10.52 2.74 -4.13
N LEU A 265 9.24 2.36 -4.04
CA LEU A 265 8.70 1.22 -4.78
C LEU A 265 8.70 1.45 -6.30
N ASN A 266 8.42 2.69 -6.73
CA ASN A 266 8.49 3.05 -8.15
C ASN A 266 9.93 3.07 -8.69
N GLN A 267 10.89 3.54 -7.90
CA GLN A 267 12.33 3.45 -8.21
C GLN A 267 12.75 1.99 -8.39
N LEU A 268 12.35 1.12 -7.45
CA LEU A 268 12.60 -0.32 -7.53
C LEU A 268 11.98 -0.92 -8.79
N TRP A 269 10.71 -0.65 -9.07
CA TRP A 269 10.02 -1.19 -10.25
C TRP A 269 10.67 -0.76 -11.56
N THR A 270 11.10 0.51 -11.65
CA THR A 270 11.81 1.03 -12.82
C THR A 270 13.12 0.26 -13.04
N ARG A 271 13.92 0.09 -11.99
CA ARG A 271 15.18 -0.66 -12.05
C ARG A 271 14.97 -2.12 -12.46
N LEU A 272 13.95 -2.79 -11.90
CA LEU A 272 13.59 -4.17 -12.27
C LEU A 272 13.11 -4.31 -13.72
N GLY A 273 12.54 -3.24 -14.30
CA GLY A 273 12.12 -3.20 -15.71
C GLY A 273 13.29 -3.10 -16.69
N GLU A 274 14.40 -2.49 -16.28
CA GLU A 274 15.62 -2.36 -17.08
C GLU A 274 16.42 -3.68 -17.15
N ASP A 275 16.32 -4.53 -16.13
CA ASP A 275 17.13 -5.74 -15.95
C ASP A 275 16.67 -6.98 -16.76
N ASN A 276 15.84 -6.83 -17.80
CA ASN A 276 15.50 -7.86 -18.79
C ASN A 276 15.31 -9.31 -18.25
N ASN A 277 14.62 -9.46 -17.10
CA ASN A 277 14.32 -10.73 -16.41
C ASN A 277 15.44 -11.36 -15.55
N ASN A 278 16.48 -10.63 -15.16
CA ASN A 278 17.49 -11.13 -14.19
C ASN A 278 17.03 -11.09 -12.72
N TRP A 279 15.73 -11.21 -12.50
CA TRP A 279 15.17 -11.26 -11.15
C TRP A 279 14.01 -12.26 -11.08
N GLN A 280 13.78 -12.78 -9.88
CA GLN A 280 12.62 -13.61 -9.57
C GLN A 280 11.94 -13.08 -8.32
N ALA A 281 10.62 -13.11 -8.29
CA ALA A 281 9.85 -12.75 -7.09
C ALA A 281 9.24 -13.98 -6.43
N PHE A 282 9.11 -13.92 -5.12
CA PHE A 282 8.43 -14.90 -4.31
C PHE A 282 7.47 -14.21 -3.35
N TYR A 283 6.26 -14.73 -3.26
CA TYR A 283 5.22 -14.13 -2.43
C TYR A 283 4.69 -15.13 -1.41
N ARG A 284 4.38 -14.61 -0.22
CA ARG A 284 3.66 -15.35 0.81
C ARG A 284 2.97 -14.39 1.76
N SER A 285 1.78 -14.78 2.20
CA SER A 285 1.09 -14.11 3.29
C SER A 285 0.86 -15.04 4.48
N PHE A 286 0.74 -14.43 5.65
CA PHE A 286 0.42 -15.08 6.91
C PHE A 286 -0.73 -14.34 7.59
N GLN A 287 -1.56 -15.10 8.31
CA GLN A 287 -2.50 -14.52 9.25
C GLN A 287 -1.82 -14.42 10.62
N VAL A 288 -1.76 -13.22 11.17
CA VAL A 288 -1.41 -12.96 12.56
C VAL A 288 -2.68 -13.02 13.41
N VAL A 289 -2.63 -13.78 14.50
CA VAL A 289 -3.76 -14.05 15.40
C VAL A 289 -3.35 -13.86 16.86
N GLU A 290 -4.32 -13.56 17.72
CA GLU A 290 -4.10 -13.61 19.16
C GLU A 290 -3.79 -15.04 19.61
N ALA A 291 -3.04 -15.17 20.72
CA ALA A 291 -2.87 -16.45 21.37
C ALA A 291 -4.24 -16.97 21.81
N SER A 292 -4.63 -18.15 21.33
CA SER A 292 -5.86 -18.79 21.81
C SER A 292 -5.69 -19.12 23.30
N ALA A 293 -6.51 -18.51 24.14
CA ALA A 293 -6.60 -18.80 25.58
C ALA A 293 -6.98 -20.27 25.86
#